data_AF-A0A950D6E9-F1
#
_entry.id   AF-A0A950D6E9-F1
#
_cell.length_a   1.000
_cell.length_b   1.000
_cell.length_c   1.000
_cell.angle_alpha   90.00
_cell.angle_beta   90.00
_cell.angle_gamma   90.00
#
_symmetry.space_group_name_H-M   'P 1'
#
loop_
_entity.id
_entity.type
_entity.pdbx_description
1 polymer ?
#
loop_
_entity_poly.entity_id
_entity_poly.type
_entity_poly.pdbx_seq_one_letter_code
_entity_poly.pdbx_strand_id
1 'polypeptide(L)'
;MRTRIVLAVACIALAAAGCSQNQQQSSTPQASGAATTAPANTTGLPLPANASVIDARDLHQTVNPSQEKGSAFQSLAQGTYVGHEVVASTPATVEDLDKWLATVAPPEGYKAVNSSSSISQAVHKYGISYVAFVSGNNKGATIVVMDPKTVSTKLGPVLAVLDRYNAMPAQLKAGMDAQVKARTGQSISEMMDKSAPLGATVSALNDFRNSDNRAIILISAEKQ
;
A
#
# COMPACT_ATOMS: atom_id res chain seq x y z
N MET A 1 -5.93 -32.42 -21.51
CA MET A 1 -4.74 -31.95 -22.26
C MET A 1 -3.94 -31.05 -21.33
N ARG A 2 -2.67 -31.41 -21.10
CA ARG A 2 -1.75 -30.77 -20.16
C ARG A 2 -0.75 -29.94 -20.96
N THR A 3 -0.72 -28.63 -20.79
CA THR A 3 0.30 -27.78 -21.45
C THR A 3 1.23 -27.23 -20.37
N ARG A 4 2.44 -27.78 -20.32
CA ARG A 4 3.55 -27.31 -19.48
C ARG A 4 4.26 -26.18 -20.23
N ILE A 5 4.35 -24.99 -19.64
CA ILE A 5 5.18 -23.90 -20.13
C ILE A 5 6.50 -23.94 -19.33
N VAL A 6 7.57 -24.29 -20.02
CA VAL A 6 8.96 -24.22 -19.54
C VAL A 6 9.49 -22.84 -19.94
N LEU A 7 9.83 -21.99 -18.96
CA LEU A 7 10.50 -20.72 -19.21
C LEU A 7 11.98 -20.86 -18.83
N ALA A 8 12.82 -20.96 -19.84
CA ALA A 8 14.27 -20.87 -19.72
C ALA A 8 14.67 -19.40 -19.63
N VAL A 9 15.35 -18.99 -18.55
CA VAL A 9 15.98 -17.68 -18.45
C VAL A 9 17.48 -17.88 -18.55
N ALA A 10 18.02 -17.45 -19.69
CA ALA A 10 19.44 -17.50 -20.02
C ALA A 10 20.23 -16.47 -19.19
N CYS A 11 21.34 -16.93 -18.63
CA CYS A 11 22.40 -16.11 -18.04
C CYS A 11 23.05 -15.25 -19.12
N ILE A 12 23.10 -13.93 -18.92
CA ILE A 12 24.06 -13.06 -19.59
C ILE A 12 24.84 -12.33 -18.51
N ALA A 13 26.08 -12.77 -18.33
CA ALA A 13 27.12 -12.04 -17.64
C ALA A 13 27.70 -11.00 -18.60
N LEU A 14 27.70 -9.72 -18.22
CA LEU A 14 28.64 -8.74 -18.77
C LEU A 14 29.25 -7.94 -17.63
N ALA A 15 30.55 -8.13 -17.47
CA ALA A 15 31.44 -7.26 -16.71
C ALA A 15 31.86 -6.08 -17.58
N ALA A 16 31.89 -4.87 -17.02
CA ALA A 16 32.88 -3.83 -17.36
C ALA A 16 32.84 -2.71 -16.30
N ALA A 17 34.03 -2.25 -15.96
CA ALA A 17 34.35 -1.26 -14.95
C ALA A 17 33.88 0.16 -15.31
N GLY A 18 33.58 0.94 -14.28
CA GLY A 18 33.37 2.39 -14.37
C GLY A 18 33.43 3.01 -12.99
N CYS A 19 34.61 3.52 -12.61
CA CYS A 19 34.79 4.37 -11.44
C CYS A 19 33.98 5.66 -11.58
N SER A 20 33.23 6.04 -10.54
CA SER A 20 32.81 7.42 -10.34
C SER A 20 32.71 7.71 -8.85
N GLN A 21 33.33 8.82 -8.49
CA GLN A 21 33.75 9.26 -7.17
C GLN A 21 32.94 10.53 -6.84
N ASN A 22 32.61 10.70 -5.55
CA ASN A 22 32.00 11.88 -4.90
C ASN A 22 30.49 12.08 -5.15
N GLN A 23 29.64 12.40 -4.17
CA GLN A 23 29.85 13.30 -3.02
C GLN A 23 28.92 12.89 -1.86
N GLN A 24 29.48 12.52 -0.71
CA GLN A 24 28.72 12.41 0.54
C GLN A 24 28.44 13.82 1.06
N GLN A 25 27.19 14.26 0.92
CA GLN A 25 26.69 15.45 1.60
C GLN A 25 26.28 15.02 3.02
N SER A 26 27.20 15.21 3.96
CA SER A 26 26.95 15.07 5.39
C SER A 26 26.06 16.22 5.86
N SER A 27 24.75 16.00 5.87
CA SER A 27 23.81 16.85 6.61
C SER A 27 23.99 16.56 8.10
N THR A 28 24.60 17.49 8.82
CA THR A 28 24.58 17.53 10.28
C THR A 28 23.13 17.57 10.79
N PRO A 29 22.73 16.75 11.78
CA PRO A 29 21.42 16.88 12.37
C PRO A 29 21.40 18.12 13.28
N GLN A 30 20.69 19.16 12.83
CA GLN A 30 20.33 20.29 13.68
C GLN A 30 19.27 19.80 14.68
N ALA A 31 19.70 19.57 15.91
CA ALA A 31 18.86 19.21 17.03
C ALA A 31 18.00 20.42 17.46
N SER A 32 16.89 20.64 16.75
CA SER A 32 15.77 21.42 17.27
C SER A 32 14.85 20.45 17.99
N GLY A 33 15.02 20.36 19.31
CA GLY A 33 14.14 19.60 20.21
C GLY A 33 12.76 20.24 20.30
N ALA A 34 11.96 20.08 19.24
CA ALA A 34 10.51 20.13 19.37
C ALA A 34 10.10 18.78 19.97
N ALA A 35 9.34 18.79 21.06
CA ALA A 35 8.66 17.59 21.51
C ALA A 35 7.79 17.10 20.34
N THR A 36 8.21 16.01 19.69
CA THR A 36 7.45 15.39 18.62
C THR A 36 6.16 14.89 19.25
N THR A 37 5.07 15.62 19.00
CA THR A 37 3.72 15.18 19.38
C THR A 37 3.51 13.78 18.82
N ALA A 38 3.09 12.86 19.67
CA ALA A 38 2.79 11.50 19.21
C ALA A 38 1.80 11.57 18.03
N PRO A 39 2.01 10.80 16.96
CA PRO A 39 1.08 10.74 15.84
C PRO A 39 -0.35 10.46 16.34
N ALA A 40 -1.32 11.20 15.81
CA ALA A 40 -2.73 11.08 16.17
C ALA A 40 -3.54 10.51 15.01
N ASN A 41 -4.65 9.85 15.31
CA ASN A 41 -5.56 9.37 14.28
C ASN A 41 -6.42 10.53 13.74
N THR A 42 -6.04 11.05 12.56
CA THR A 42 -6.71 12.17 11.89
C THR A 42 -7.80 11.75 10.90
N THR A 43 -8.01 10.44 10.68
CA THR A 43 -8.93 9.95 9.63
C THR A 43 -10.41 9.98 10.03
N GLY A 44 -10.71 10.10 11.33
CA GLY A 44 -12.05 9.94 11.89
C GLY A 44 -12.58 8.49 11.89
N LEU A 45 -11.79 7.53 11.41
CA LEU A 45 -12.13 6.10 11.43
C LEU A 45 -11.77 5.48 12.79
N PRO A 46 -12.54 4.51 13.29
CA PRO A 46 -12.23 3.85 14.55
C PRO A 46 -10.95 3.02 14.46
N LEU A 47 -10.24 2.93 15.59
CA LEU A 47 -9.17 1.96 15.82
C LEU A 47 -9.66 0.90 16.80
N PRO A 48 -9.18 -0.36 16.70
CA PRO A 48 -9.47 -1.35 17.71
C PRO A 48 -8.80 -0.98 19.04
N ALA A 49 -9.33 -1.53 20.14
CA ALA A 49 -8.73 -1.32 21.45
C ALA A 49 -7.25 -1.75 21.45
N ASN A 50 -6.42 -1.00 22.19
CA ASN A 50 -4.98 -1.23 22.32
C ASN A 50 -4.15 -1.05 21.03
N ALA A 51 -4.73 -0.47 19.97
CA ALA A 51 -3.93 -0.02 18.84
C ALA A 51 -3.18 1.28 19.18
N SER A 52 -1.92 1.37 18.73
CA SER A 52 -1.11 2.59 18.81
C SER A 52 -0.88 3.14 17.42
N VAL A 53 -1.12 4.43 17.23
CA VAL A 53 -0.72 5.11 15.98
C VAL A 53 0.80 5.18 15.92
N ILE A 54 1.37 4.81 14.78
CA ILE A 54 2.81 4.84 14.51
C ILE A 54 3.15 5.97 13.53
N ASP A 55 2.28 6.19 12.55
CA ASP A 55 2.48 7.20 11.51
C ASP A 55 1.15 7.82 11.11
N ALA A 56 1.19 9.09 10.74
CA ALA A 56 0.03 9.85 10.26
C ALA A 56 0.52 10.88 9.23
N ARG A 57 -0.08 10.87 8.05
CA ARG A 57 0.30 11.75 6.92
C ARG A 57 -0.90 12.20 6.12
N ASP A 58 -0.71 13.27 5.36
CA ASP A 58 -1.68 13.70 4.36
C ASP A 58 -1.62 12.79 3.13
N LEU A 59 -2.80 12.49 2.60
CA LEU A 59 -2.98 11.70 1.39
C LEU A 59 -3.33 12.62 0.22
N HIS A 60 -2.64 12.44 -0.90
CA HIS A 60 -2.98 13.06 -2.17
C HIS A 60 -2.94 11.98 -3.26
N GLN A 61 -4.11 11.57 -3.75
CA GLN A 61 -4.22 10.48 -4.71
C GLN A 61 -5.12 10.84 -5.88
N THR A 62 -4.63 10.68 -7.11
CA THR A 62 -5.48 10.75 -8.30
C THR A 62 -6.13 9.40 -8.57
N VAL A 63 -7.46 9.37 -8.60
CA VAL A 63 -8.24 8.17 -8.91
C VAL A 63 -8.71 8.22 -10.36
N ASN A 64 -8.48 7.14 -11.09
CA ASN A 64 -9.06 6.91 -12.40
C ASN A 64 -9.90 5.62 -12.41
N PRO A 65 -11.24 5.71 -12.25
CA PRO A 65 -12.12 4.56 -12.11
C PRO A 65 -12.05 3.58 -13.29
N SER A 66 -11.67 4.06 -14.48
CA SER A 66 -11.51 3.20 -15.66
C SER A 66 -10.38 2.17 -15.51
N GLN A 67 -9.40 2.46 -14.65
CA GLN A 67 -8.26 1.61 -14.32
C GLN A 67 -8.50 0.75 -13.05
N GLU A 68 -9.53 1.08 -12.27
CA GLU A 68 -9.83 0.51 -10.95
C GLU A 68 -10.94 -0.56 -10.99
N LYS A 69 -11.02 -1.34 -12.08
CA LYS A 69 -12.08 -2.35 -12.24
C LYS A 69 -12.01 -3.39 -11.12
N GLY A 70 -13.09 -3.52 -10.34
CA GLY A 70 -13.16 -4.43 -9.20
C GLY A 70 -12.59 -3.86 -7.88
N SER A 71 -12.12 -2.61 -7.88
CA SER A 71 -11.79 -1.89 -6.65
C SER A 71 -13.04 -1.56 -5.85
N ALA A 72 -12.92 -1.52 -4.52
CA ALA A 72 -13.99 -1.01 -3.66
C ALA A 72 -14.32 0.47 -3.95
N PHE A 73 -13.44 1.17 -4.66
CA PHE A 73 -13.59 2.57 -5.03
C PHE A 73 -14.03 2.80 -6.47
N GLN A 74 -14.50 1.76 -7.16
CA GLN A 74 -14.95 1.88 -8.56
C GLN A 74 -16.11 2.88 -8.75
N SER A 75 -16.90 3.14 -7.70
CA SER A 75 -17.99 4.13 -7.73
C SER A 75 -17.54 5.58 -7.55
N LEU A 76 -16.26 5.81 -7.20
CA LEU A 76 -15.71 7.15 -7.07
C LEU A 76 -15.59 7.79 -8.45
N ALA A 77 -15.75 9.12 -8.53
CA ALA A 77 -15.54 9.87 -9.75
C ALA A 77 -14.03 10.03 -10.01
N GLN A 78 -13.64 10.10 -11.29
CA GLN A 78 -12.28 10.48 -11.65
C GLN A 78 -11.93 11.85 -11.05
N GLY A 79 -10.74 11.97 -10.47
CA GLY A 79 -10.28 13.22 -9.86
C GLY A 79 -9.16 13.03 -8.85
N THR A 80 -8.71 14.13 -8.26
CA THR A 80 -7.73 14.14 -7.18
C THR A 80 -8.45 14.12 -5.85
N TYR A 81 -8.08 13.17 -5.00
CA TYR A 81 -8.59 12.99 -3.65
C TYR A 81 -7.52 13.45 -2.66
N VAL A 82 -7.94 14.25 -1.69
CA VAL A 82 -7.10 14.77 -0.61
C VAL A 82 -7.69 14.32 0.71
N GLY A 83 -6.84 13.92 1.64
CA GLY A 83 -7.28 13.47 2.96
C GLY A 83 -6.13 13.04 3.85
N HIS A 84 -6.36 11.99 4.63
CA HIS A 84 -5.40 11.52 5.62
C HIS A 84 -5.21 10.01 5.54
N GLU A 85 -3.97 9.58 5.78
CA GLU A 85 -3.58 8.20 5.99
C GLU A 85 -2.98 8.07 7.40
N VAL A 86 -3.44 7.07 8.14
CA VAL A 86 -2.94 6.75 9.48
C VAL A 86 -2.54 5.29 9.50
N VAL A 87 -1.32 5.03 9.98
CA VAL A 87 -0.79 3.68 10.18
C VAL A 87 -0.69 3.43 11.68
N ALA A 88 -1.34 2.36 12.13
CA ALA A 88 -1.36 1.94 13.52
C ALA A 88 -0.90 0.48 13.66
N SER A 89 -0.47 0.12 14.86
CA SER A 89 -0.04 -1.21 15.23
C SER A 89 -0.87 -1.74 16.39
N THR A 90 -1.13 -3.04 16.39
CA THR A 90 -1.88 -3.70 17.46
C THR A 90 -1.32 -5.09 17.76
N PRO A 91 -1.31 -5.52 19.03
CA PRO A 91 -0.98 -6.90 19.39
C PRO A 91 -2.14 -7.88 19.10
N ALA A 92 -3.34 -7.38 18.74
CA ALA A 92 -4.51 -8.20 18.49
C ALA A 92 -4.26 -9.27 17.41
N THR A 93 -4.95 -10.41 17.52
CA THR A 93 -4.85 -11.49 16.53
C THR A 93 -5.59 -11.14 15.24
N VAL A 94 -5.28 -11.85 14.14
CA VAL A 94 -6.00 -11.66 12.87
C VAL A 94 -7.49 -11.97 13.05
N GLU A 95 -7.82 -13.02 13.81
CA GLU A 95 -9.20 -13.40 14.09
C GLU A 95 -9.95 -12.31 14.86
N ASP A 96 -9.32 -11.69 15.87
CA ASP A 96 -9.93 -10.59 16.61
C ASP A 96 -10.13 -9.36 15.72
N LEU A 97 -9.20 -9.10 14.80
CA LEU A 97 -9.30 -7.99 13.87
C LEU A 97 -10.36 -8.21 12.79
N ASP A 98 -10.55 -9.45 12.32
CA ASP A 98 -11.64 -9.79 11.41
C ASP A 98 -13.01 -9.60 12.09
N LYS A 99 -13.13 -10.06 13.35
CA LYS A 99 -14.34 -9.82 14.15
C LYS A 99 -14.58 -8.33 14.36
N TRP A 100 -13.53 -7.58 14.68
CA TRP A 100 -13.63 -6.13 14.85
C TRP A 100 -14.06 -5.44 13.55
N LEU A 101 -13.43 -5.75 12.41
CA LEU A 101 -13.79 -5.20 11.09
C LEU A 101 -15.27 -5.45 10.75
N ALA A 102 -15.80 -6.62 11.09
CA ALA A 102 -17.21 -6.94 10.90
C ALA A 102 -18.18 -6.08 11.74
N THR A 103 -17.70 -5.44 12.80
CA THR A 103 -18.47 -4.54 13.67
C THR A 103 -18.31 -3.06 13.33
N VAL A 104 -17.35 -2.70 12.47
CA VAL A 104 -17.10 -1.30 12.12
C VAL A 104 -18.29 -0.73 11.37
N ALA A 105 -18.95 0.25 11.99
CA ALA A 105 -20.01 1.01 11.35
C ALA A 105 -19.42 2.02 10.34
N PRO A 106 -20.12 2.29 9.22
CA PRO A 106 -19.76 3.39 8.34
C PRO A 106 -19.74 4.74 9.09
N PRO A 107 -18.77 5.63 8.81
CA PRO A 107 -18.81 7.00 9.30
C PRO A 107 -20.08 7.74 8.83
N GLU A 108 -20.41 8.85 9.50
CA GLU A 108 -21.59 9.65 9.15
C GLU A 108 -21.57 10.08 7.67
N GLY A 109 -22.69 9.83 6.96
CA GLY A 109 -22.82 10.13 5.53
C GLY A 109 -22.21 9.07 4.60
N TYR A 110 -21.42 8.13 5.11
CA TYR A 110 -20.86 7.04 4.32
C TYR A 110 -21.77 5.81 4.30
N LYS A 111 -21.59 4.98 3.27
CA LYS A 111 -22.18 3.65 3.13
C LYS A 111 -21.06 2.63 2.97
N ALA A 112 -21.23 1.46 3.57
CA ALA A 112 -20.32 0.34 3.35
C ALA A 112 -20.33 -0.08 1.88
N VAL A 113 -19.14 -0.32 1.33
CA VAL A 113 -18.98 -0.93 0.02
C VAL A 113 -18.95 -2.44 0.22
N ASN A 114 -19.90 -3.14 -0.40
CA ASN A 114 -19.83 -4.59 -0.50
C ASN A 114 -18.74 -4.94 -1.51
N SER A 115 -17.54 -5.25 -1.01
CA SER A 115 -16.52 -5.91 -1.82
C SER A 115 -17.05 -7.27 -2.27
N SER A 116 -16.67 -7.70 -3.47
CA SER A 116 -17.03 -9.05 -3.90
C SER A 116 -16.40 -10.06 -2.93
N SER A 117 -17.18 -11.09 -2.58
CA SER A 117 -16.71 -12.13 -1.66
C SER A 117 -15.46 -12.84 -2.18
N SER A 118 -15.33 -12.96 -3.51
CA SER A 118 -14.15 -13.55 -4.16
C SER A 118 -12.89 -12.71 -3.99
N ILE A 119 -12.96 -11.38 -4.11
CA ILE A 119 -11.81 -10.49 -3.89
C ILE A 119 -11.43 -10.50 -2.41
N SER A 120 -12.42 -10.37 -1.52
CA SER A 120 -12.20 -10.37 -0.06
C SER A 120 -11.52 -11.66 0.39
N GLN A 121 -12.00 -12.82 -0.07
CA GLN A 121 -11.37 -14.11 0.21
C GLN A 121 -9.98 -14.24 -0.43
N ALA A 122 -9.77 -13.67 -1.61
CA ALA A 122 -8.46 -13.69 -2.26
C ALA A 122 -7.43 -12.89 -1.47
N VAL A 123 -7.74 -11.67 -1.04
CA VAL A 123 -6.81 -10.84 -0.24
C VAL A 123 -6.60 -11.40 1.17
N HIS A 124 -7.63 -12.01 1.76
CA HIS A 124 -7.54 -12.64 3.07
C HIS A 124 -6.51 -13.78 3.10
N LYS A 125 -6.35 -14.53 1.99
CA LYS A 125 -5.28 -15.55 1.85
C LYS A 125 -3.86 -14.98 1.90
N TYR A 126 -3.71 -13.68 1.62
CA TYR A 126 -2.44 -12.96 1.76
C TYR A 126 -2.28 -12.33 3.16
N GLY A 127 -3.21 -12.57 4.09
CA GLY A 127 -3.20 -11.99 5.42
C GLY A 127 -3.67 -10.55 5.44
N ILE A 128 -4.53 -10.16 4.48
CA ILE A 128 -5.08 -8.80 4.38
C ILE A 128 -6.60 -8.89 4.48
N SER A 129 -7.18 -8.17 5.43
CA SER A 129 -8.62 -7.98 5.58
C SER A 129 -8.93 -6.49 5.48
N TYR A 130 -10.05 -6.11 4.90
CA TYR A 130 -10.39 -4.69 4.77
C TYR A 130 -11.89 -4.45 4.76
N VAL A 131 -12.28 -3.24 5.13
CA VAL A 131 -13.62 -2.68 4.89
C VAL A 131 -13.47 -1.32 4.24
N ALA A 132 -14.34 -1.02 3.29
CA ALA A 132 -14.35 0.24 2.58
C ALA A 132 -15.71 0.91 2.68
N PHE A 133 -15.70 2.23 2.65
CA PHE A 133 -16.86 3.08 2.75
C PHE A 133 -16.82 4.17 1.67
N VAL A 134 -17.97 4.56 1.15
CA VAL A 134 -18.10 5.68 0.20
C VAL A 134 -19.25 6.59 0.60
N SER A 135 -19.10 7.89 0.36
CA SER A 135 -20.18 8.86 0.45
C SER A 135 -20.35 9.55 -0.91
N GLY A 136 -21.39 9.14 -1.64
CA GLY A 136 -21.59 9.55 -3.03
C GLY A 136 -20.45 9.06 -3.93
N ASN A 137 -20.02 9.93 -4.86
CA ASN A 137 -18.92 9.68 -5.79
C ASN A 137 -17.65 10.51 -5.48
N ASN A 138 -17.63 11.24 -4.36
CA ASN A 138 -16.58 12.22 -4.06
C ASN A 138 -15.83 11.91 -2.76
N LYS A 139 -16.27 10.95 -1.94
CA LYS A 139 -15.61 10.62 -0.67
C LYS A 139 -15.42 9.11 -0.55
N GLY A 140 -14.22 8.71 -0.15
CA GLY A 140 -13.85 7.33 0.08
C GLY A 140 -13.13 7.18 1.42
N ALA A 141 -13.37 6.06 2.10
CA ALA A 141 -12.63 5.68 3.29
C ALA A 141 -12.38 4.17 3.29
N THR A 142 -11.26 3.71 3.84
CA THR A 142 -10.97 2.30 4.02
C THR A 142 -10.19 2.06 5.30
N ILE A 143 -10.46 0.90 5.90
CA ILE A 143 -9.68 0.33 6.97
C ILE A 143 -9.09 -0.97 6.42
N VAL A 144 -7.77 -1.06 6.39
CA VAL A 144 -7.03 -2.26 5.99
C VAL A 144 -6.31 -2.79 7.20
N VAL A 145 -6.49 -4.07 7.49
CA VAL A 145 -5.72 -4.80 8.49
C VAL A 145 -4.82 -5.78 7.76
N MET A 146 -3.58 -5.90 8.22
CA MET A 146 -2.64 -6.87 7.69
C MET A 146 -1.90 -7.63 8.78
N ASP A 147 -1.63 -8.90 8.50
CA ASP A 147 -0.65 -9.73 9.20
C ASP A 147 0.70 -9.68 8.47
N PRO A 148 1.69 -8.93 8.99
CA PRO A 148 2.96 -8.74 8.31
C PRO A 148 3.70 -10.04 8.04
N LYS A 149 3.55 -11.06 8.91
CA LYS A 149 4.19 -12.37 8.72
C LYS A 149 3.60 -13.11 7.52
N THR A 150 2.27 -13.17 7.44
CA THR A 150 1.58 -13.80 6.31
C THR A 150 1.84 -13.02 5.03
N VAL A 151 1.74 -11.69 5.06
CA VAL A 151 2.00 -10.87 3.88
C VAL A 151 3.45 -11.03 3.43
N SER A 152 4.43 -10.96 4.33
CA SER A 152 5.86 -11.16 4.00
C SER A 152 6.12 -12.56 3.45
N THR A 153 5.48 -13.60 4.00
CA THR A 153 5.64 -14.97 3.50
C THR A 153 5.05 -15.17 2.11
N LYS A 154 3.87 -14.58 1.84
CA LYS A 154 3.13 -14.79 0.59
C LYS A 154 3.54 -13.83 -0.52
N LEU A 155 3.77 -12.57 -0.17
CA LEU A 155 4.19 -11.51 -1.10
C LEU A 155 5.70 -11.31 -1.11
N GLY A 156 6.47 -11.91 -0.21
CA GLY A 156 7.94 -11.79 -0.17
C GLY A 156 8.63 -12.01 -1.50
N PRO A 157 8.30 -13.07 -2.28
CA PRO A 157 8.85 -13.24 -3.62
C PRO A 157 8.51 -12.10 -4.59
N VAL A 158 7.28 -11.55 -4.48
CA VAL A 158 6.84 -10.40 -5.29
C VAL A 158 7.62 -9.15 -4.87
N LEU A 159 7.74 -8.90 -3.56
CA LEU A 159 8.52 -7.80 -3.01
C LEU A 159 9.99 -7.89 -3.43
N ALA A 160 10.58 -9.09 -3.43
CA ALA A 160 11.97 -9.30 -3.89
C ALA A 160 12.16 -8.96 -5.38
N VAL A 161 11.15 -9.23 -6.22
CA VAL A 161 11.16 -8.81 -7.63
C VAL A 161 11.07 -7.28 -7.73
N LEU A 162 10.24 -6.63 -6.91
CA LEU A 162 10.14 -5.17 -6.84
C LEU A 162 11.43 -4.52 -6.33
N ASP A 163 12.11 -5.12 -5.34
CA ASP A 163 13.40 -4.67 -4.86
C ASP A 163 14.46 -4.76 -5.95
N ARG A 164 14.48 -5.87 -6.70
CA ARG A 164 15.34 -6.02 -7.87
C ARG A 164 15.00 -5.01 -8.96
N TYR A 165 13.71 -4.72 -9.15
CA TYR A 165 13.27 -3.64 -10.03
C TYR A 165 13.86 -2.29 -9.61
N ASN A 166 13.75 -1.95 -8.33
CA ASN A 166 14.29 -0.71 -7.78
C ASN A 166 15.81 -0.61 -7.83
N ALA A 167 16.53 -1.73 -7.75
CA ALA A 167 17.99 -1.76 -7.87
C ALA A 167 18.49 -1.60 -9.32
N MET A 168 17.63 -1.71 -10.34
CA MET A 168 18.06 -1.58 -11.73
C MET A 168 18.41 -0.14 -12.13
N PRO A 169 19.39 0.04 -13.05
CA PRO A 169 19.64 1.34 -13.69
C PRO A 169 18.41 1.89 -14.40
N ALA A 170 18.28 3.22 -14.44
CA ALA A 170 17.12 3.93 -15.00
C ALA A 170 16.80 3.51 -16.44
N GLN A 171 17.81 3.19 -17.24
CA GLN A 171 17.65 2.78 -18.64
C GLN A 171 16.90 1.45 -18.79
N LEU A 172 17.15 0.48 -17.89
CA LEU A 172 16.45 -0.81 -17.90
C LEU A 172 15.04 -0.69 -17.35
N LYS A 173 14.88 0.11 -16.29
CA LYS A 173 13.57 0.44 -15.71
C LYS A 173 12.63 1.03 -16.76
N ALA A 174 13.11 2.01 -17.55
CA ALA A 174 12.30 2.67 -18.56
C ALA A 174 11.69 1.68 -19.59
N GLY A 175 12.45 0.67 -20.02
CA GLY A 175 11.95 -0.35 -20.94
C GLY A 175 10.86 -1.23 -20.33
N MET A 176 11.05 -1.65 -19.08
CA MET A 176 10.06 -2.43 -18.34
C MET A 176 8.80 -1.61 -18.02
N ASP A 177 8.98 -0.38 -17.57
CA ASP A 177 7.90 0.58 -17.30
C ASP A 177 7.06 0.81 -18.55
N ALA A 178 7.67 1.03 -19.72
CA ALA A 178 6.95 1.19 -20.97
C ALA A 178 6.16 -0.08 -21.33
N GLN A 179 6.75 -1.26 -21.14
CA GLN A 179 6.09 -2.53 -21.44
C GLN A 179 4.91 -2.82 -20.50
N VAL A 180 5.05 -2.53 -19.21
CA VAL A 180 3.98 -2.69 -18.22
C VAL A 180 2.89 -1.64 -18.44
N LYS A 181 3.27 -0.39 -18.70
CA LYS A 181 2.32 0.70 -19.00
C LYS A 181 1.52 0.43 -20.26
N ALA A 182 2.12 -0.14 -21.30
CA ALA A 182 1.40 -0.53 -22.51
C ALA A 182 0.35 -1.63 -22.27
N ARG A 183 0.54 -2.49 -21.25
CA ARG A 183 -0.37 -3.60 -20.92
C ARG A 183 -1.42 -3.23 -19.87
N THR A 184 -1.03 -2.40 -18.91
CA THR A 184 -1.81 -2.15 -17.69
C THR A 184 -2.30 -0.70 -17.58
N GLY A 185 -1.76 0.21 -18.39
CA GLY A 185 -2.06 1.64 -18.34
C GLY A 185 -1.24 2.41 -17.29
N GLN A 186 -0.43 1.74 -16.47
CA GLN A 186 0.44 2.35 -15.45
C GLN A 186 1.82 1.70 -15.47
N SER A 187 2.88 2.45 -15.14
CA SER A 187 4.23 1.92 -15.02
C SER A 187 4.47 1.29 -13.64
N ILE A 188 5.50 0.44 -13.50
CA ILE A 188 5.88 -0.11 -12.18
C ILE A 188 6.30 1.04 -11.27
N SER A 189 7.05 2.01 -11.79
CA SER A 189 7.46 3.18 -11.01
C SER A 189 6.27 4.02 -10.53
N GLU A 190 5.23 4.19 -11.35
CA GLU A 190 3.98 4.86 -10.96
C GLU A 190 3.24 4.06 -9.88
N MET A 191 3.19 2.74 -9.99
CA MET A 191 2.55 1.86 -8.99
C MET A 191 3.32 1.83 -7.66
N MET A 192 4.64 1.98 -7.69
CA MET A 192 5.52 1.94 -6.52
C MET A 192 5.75 3.30 -5.85
N ASP A 193 5.25 4.38 -6.44
CA ASP A 193 5.32 5.70 -5.81
C ASP A 193 4.63 5.67 -4.44
N LYS A 194 5.24 6.25 -3.41
CA LYS A 194 4.68 6.23 -2.05
C LYS A 194 3.32 6.93 -1.94
N SER A 195 3.01 7.84 -2.85
CA SER A 195 1.69 8.47 -2.97
C SER A 195 0.64 7.55 -3.61
N ALA A 196 1.07 6.48 -4.28
CA ALA A 196 0.17 5.44 -4.78
C ALA A 196 -0.17 4.44 -3.66
N PRO A 197 -1.41 3.88 -3.62
CA PRO A 197 -1.84 2.94 -2.57
C PRO A 197 -0.93 1.73 -2.40
N LEU A 198 -0.38 1.22 -3.50
CA LEU A 198 0.53 0.08 -3.46
C LEU A 198 1.90 0.48 -2.87
N GLY A 199 2.45 1.65 -3.21
CA GLY A 199 3.68 2.15 -2.60
C GLY A 199 3.54 2.43 -1.11
N ALA A 200 2.41 2.99 -0.67
CA ALA A 200 2.09 3.16 0.75
C ALA A 200 2.03 1.80 1.48
N THR A 201 1.40 0.80 0.86
CA THR A 201 1.34 -0.58 1.38
C THR A 201 2.73 -1.20 1.49
N VAL A 202 3.59 -1.05 0.47
CA VAL A 202 4.98 -1.56 0.49
C VAL A 202 5.80 -0.86 1.58
N SER A 203 5.62 0.44 1.77
CA SER A 203 6.28 1.18 2.85
C SER A 203 5.83 0.65 4.21
N ALA A 204 4.52 0.52 4.44
CA ALA A 204 3.99 -0.06 5.67
C ALA A 204 4.50 -1.50 5.90
N LEU A 205 4.57 -2.33 4.86
CA LEU A 205 5.12 -3.68 5.01
C LEU A 205 6.59 -3.69 5.44
N ASN A 206 7.40 -2.74 4.98
CA ASN A 206 8.78 -2.61 5.43
C ASN A 206 8.86 -2.19 6.90
N ASP A 207 8.01 -1.27 7.35
CA ASP A 207 7.97 -0.82 8.75
C ASP A 207 7.55 -1.95 9.70
N PHE A 208 6.70 -2.87 9.23
CA PHE A 208 6.18 -3.99 10.02
C PHE A 208 6.91 -5.32 9.79
N ARG A 209 7.89 -5.39 8.89
CA ARG A 209 8.56 -6.64 8.49
C ARG A 209 9.15 -7.43 9.66
N ASN A 210 9.62 -6.74 10.69
CA ASN A 210 10.23 -7.35 11.87
C ASN A 210 9.35 -7.24 13.12
N SER A 211 8.07 -6.88 12.96
CA SER A 211 7.12 -6.73 14.06
C SER A 211 6.26 -7.98 14.22
N ASP A 212 6.01 -8.38 15.47
CA ASP A 212 5.01 -9.40 15.80
C ASP A 212 3.58 -8.82 15.82
N ASN A 213 3.45 -7.49 15.75
CA ASN A 213 2.17 -6.81 15.75
C ASN A 213 1.56 -6.72 14.35
N ARG A 214 0.23 -6.62 14.31
CA ARG A 214 -0.52 -6.42 13.07
C ARG A 214 -0.53 -4.94 12.71
N ALA A 215 -0.53 -4.64 11.42
CA ALA A 215 -0.66 -3.27 10.94
C ALA A 215 -2.12 -2.97 10.60
N ILE A 216 -2.53 -1.75 10.90
CA ILE A 216 -3.83 -1.19 10.56
C ILE A 216 -3.56 0.09 9.77
N ILE A 217 -4.09 0.16 8.56
CA ILE A 217 -3.98 1.33 7.69
C ILE A 217 -5.39 1.90 7.56
N LEU A 218 -5.54 3.15 7.99
CA LEU A 218 -6.77 3.92 7.88
C LEU A 218 -6.56 4.97 6.80
N ILE A 219 -7.48 5.06 5.85
CA ILE A 219 -7.43 6.06 4.79
C ILE A 219 -8.81 6.70 4.71
N SER A 220 -8.86 8.03 4.70
CA SER A 220 -10.07 8.80 4.44
C SER A 220 -9.73 9.96 3.52
N ALA A 221 -10.46 10.11 2.42
CA ALA A 221 -10.17 11.14 1.43
C ALA A 221 -11.42 11.65 0.71
N GLU A 222 -11.33 12.90 0.25
CA GLU A 222 -12.37 13.63 -0.45
C GLU A 222 -11.83 14.26 -1.73
N LYS A 223 -12.63 14.19 -2.79
CA LYS A 223 -12.33 14.76 -4.09
C LYS A 223 -12.31 16.29 -4.01
N GLN A 224 -11.25 16.89 -4.55
CA GLN A 224 -11.11 18.34 -4.76
C GLN A 224 -11.66 18.77 -6.12
#